data_AF-A0AA42ZM06-F1
#
_entry.id   AF-A0AA42ZM06-F1
#
_cell.length_a   1.000
_cell.length_b   1.000
_cell.length_c   1.000
_cell.angle_alpha   90.00
_cell.angle_beta   90.00
_cell.angle_gamma   90.00
#
_symmetry.space_group_name_H-M   'P 1'
#
loop_
_entity.id
_entity.type
_entity.pdbx_description
1 polymer ?
#
loop_
_entity_poly.entity_id
_entity_poly.type
_entity_poly.pdbx_seq_one_letter_code
_entity_poly.pdbx_strand_id
1 'polypeptide(L)'
;MEGILAEAGSLDFAGIFARVLDFLADLDSGWQLWAGGGICLLLLWRVVHERLATTAEHRALCRQYKKLAKAGVAEWERPYRLFTGREGWNVLPGGFLMELTSRLIERDKVIDFILLAEEFDQAQSLQFARLAKGDPDTAMRDLSAFLTDFAEGLPAPKMVAMLGFAVQIDPENHWALIDLATEHYVAKRFAKALPLLEQAISLGEQVMVGLPRDR
;
A
#
# COMPACT_ATOMS: atom_id res chain seq x y z
N MET A 1 9.27 -5.12 24.00
CA MET A 1 8.68 -4.13 23.08
C MET A 1 9.73 -3.16 22.52
N GLU A 2 10.97 -3.59 22.32
CA GLU A 2 12.05 -2.75 21.74
C GLU A 2 12.59 -3.29 20.40
N GLY A 3 12.06 -4.42 19.90
CA GLY A 3 12.58 -5.10 18.70
C GLY A 3 11.88 -4.79 17.37
N ILE A 4 10.82 -3.97 17.34
CA ILE A 4 9.99 -3.79 16.12
C ILE A 4 10.31 -2.49 15.36
N LEU A 5 11.13 -1.59 15.93
CA LEU A 5 11.57 -0.38 15.23
C LEU A 5 12.88 -0.55 14.43
N ALA A 6 13.49 -1.74 14.43
CA ALA A 6 14.78 -2.00 13.78
C ALA A 6 14.69 -2.45 12.31
N GLU A 7 13.50 -2.76 11.79
CA GLU A 7 13.31 -3.27 10.41
C GLU A 7 12.49 -2.35 9.50
N ALA A 8 12.34 -1.06 9.86
CA ALA A 8 11.85 -0.06 8.92
C ALA A 8 12.96 0.21 7.89
N GLY A 9 12.76 -0.31 6.67
CA GLY A 9 13.73 -0.38 5.59
C GLY A 9 14.62 0.84 5.45
N SER A 10 15.93 0.58 5.39
CA SER A 10 16.93 1.55 4.96
C SER A 10 16.52 2.08 3.59
N LEU A 11 15.96 3.29 3.55
CA LEU A 11 16.13 4.09 2.36
C LEU A 11 17.62 4.17 2.11
N ASP A 12 18.03 3.89 0.87
CA ASP A 12 19.39 4.15 0.42
C ASP A 12 19.59 5.68 0.33
N PHE A 13 19.67 6.30 1.51
CA PHE A 13 19.99 7.71 1.66
C PHE A 13 21.32 8.01 0.98
N ALA A 14 22.24 7.04 0.92
CA ALA A 14 23.49 7.18 0.20
C ALA A 14 23.25 7.30 -1.31
N GLY A 15 22.36 6.49 -1.90
CA GLY A 15 22.00 6.58 -3.32
C GLY A 15 21.26 7.86 -3.70
N ILE A 16 20.31 8.33 -2.87
CA ILE A 16 19.62 9.62 -3.10
C ILE A 16 20.59 10.79 -2.95
N PHE A 17 21.44 10.75 -1.92
CA PHE A 17 22.46 11.78 -1.69
C PHE A 17 23.50 11.80 -2.82
N ALA A 18 23.93 10.65 -3.34
CA ALA A 18 24.86 10.55 -4.45
C ALA A 18 24.30 11.20 -5.73
N ARG A 19 23.04 10.92 -6.10
CA ARG A 19 22.40 11.53 -7.29
C ARG A 19 22.25 13.05 -7.16
N VAL A 20 21.97 13.53 -5.94
CA VAL A 20 21.89 14.97 -5.66
C VAL A 20 23.28 15.60 -5.75
N LEU A 21 24.32 14.94 -5.25
CA LEU A 21 25.70 15.42 -5.38
C LEU A 21 26.18 15.46 -6.83
N ASP A 22 25.88 14.43 -7.63
CA ASP A 22 26.21 14.38 -9.06
C ASP A 22 25.52 15.53 -9.83
N PHE A 23 24.24 15.79 -9.55
CA PHE A 23 23.50 16.91 -10.14
C PHE A 23 24.07 18.28 -9.72
N LEU A 24 24.54 18.41 -8.48
CA LEU A 24 25.14 19.65 -7.97
C LEU A 24 26.54 19.91 -8.53
N ALA A 25 27.27 18.85 -8.92
CA ALA A 25 28.61 18.95 -9.49
C ALA A 25 28.63 19.60 -10.89
N ASP A 26 27.52 19.52 -11.65
CA ASP A 26 27.39 20.04 -13.02
C ASP A 26 26.95 21.52 -13.11
N LEU A 27 26.58 22.16 -11.99
CA LEU A 27 26.13 23.56 -11.96
C LEU A 27 27.30 24.56 -11.80
N ASP A 28 27.14 25.82 -12.19
CA ASP A 28 28.23 26.81 -12.11
C ASP A 28 28.43 27.36 -10.68
N SER A 29 29.70 27.51 -10.27
CA SER A 29 30.18 27.55 -8.86
C SER A 29 29.56 28.60 -7.91
N GLY A 30 28.99 29.68 -8.42
CA GLY A 30 28.35 30.73 -7.61
C GLY A 30 26.91 30.44 -7.19
N TRP A 31 26.16 29.66 -7.97
CA TRP A 31 24.75 29.33 -7.70
C TRP A 31 24.58 27.98 -6.97
N GLN A 32 25.60 27.13 -7.00
CA GLN A 32 25.63 25.79 -6.39
C GLN A 32 25.30 25.77 -4.89
N LEU A 33 25.84 26.72 -4.12
CA LEU A 33 25.69 26.71 -2.65
C LEU A 33 24.29 27.11 -2.19
N TRP A 34 23.68 28.10 -2.85
CA TRP A 34 22.37 28.62 -2.45
C TRP A 34 21.21 27.83 -3.06
N ALA A 35 21.27 27.52 -4.35
CA ALA A 35 20.22 26.74 -5.01
C ALA A 35 20.24 25.26 -4.57
N GLY A 36 21.43 24.66 -4.47
CA GLY A 36 21.59 23.28 -4.01
C GLY A 36 21.22 23.08 -2.55
N GLY A 37 21.70 23.98 -1.67
CA GLY A 37 21.31 23.97 -0.26
C GLY A 37 19.82 24.14 -0.05
N GLY A 38 19.19 25.07 -0.80
CA GLY A 38 17.75 25.30 -0.75
C GLY A 38 16.92 24.09 -1.21
N ILE A 39 17.31 23.45 -2.32
CA ILE A 39 16.63 22.25 -2.85
C ILE A 39 16.77 21.08 -1.87
N CYS A 40 17.97 20.84 -1.32
CA CYS A 40 18.19 19.80 -0.32
C CYS A 40 17.34 20.01 0.94
N LEU A 41 17.25 21.25 1.44
CA LEU A 41 16.42 21.57 2.60
C LEU A 41 14.93 21.41 2.30
N LEU A 42 14.46 21.77 1.10
CA LEU A 42 13.07 21.58 0.69
C LEU A 42 12.71 20.09 0.55
N LEU A 43 13.61 19.28 -0.03
CA LEU A 43 13.41 17.84 -0.14
C LEU A 43 13.43 17.16 1.23
N LEU A 44 14.38 17.53 2.10
CA LEU A 44 14.42 17.05 3.49
C LEU A 44 13.19 17.46 4.26
N TRP A 45 12.78 18.73 4.17
CA TRP A 45 11.58 19.25 4.80
C TRP A 45 10.34 18.50 4.30
N ARG A 46 10.23 18.26 2.99
CA ARG A 46 9.11 17.51 2.41
C ARG A 46 9.09 16.06 2.89
N VAL A 47 10.21 15.35 2.87
CA VAL A 47 10.30 13.96 3.36
C VAL A 47 9.98 13.87 4.85
N VAL A 48 10.49 14.81 5.65
CA VAL A 48 10.20 14.89 7.09
C VAL A 48 8.73 15.22 7.31
N HIS A 49 8.17 16.17 6.56
CA HIS A 49 6.78 16.57 6.68
C HIS A 49 5.83 15.44 6.27
N GLU A 50 6.07 14.75 5.15
CA GLU A 50 5.29 13.60 4.70
C GLU A 50 5.36 12.45 5.72
N ARG A 51 6.53 12.17 6.30
CA ARG A 51 6.66 11.17 7.39
C ARG A 51 6.00 11.60 8.70
N LEU A 52 6.05 12.88 9.04
CA LEU A 52 5.40 13.41 10.24
C LEU A 52 3.87 13.46 10.09
N ALA A 53 3.38 13.79 8.89
CA ALA A 53 1.96 13.78 8.55
C ALA A 53 1.39 12.37 8.63
N THR A 54 2.01 11.40 7.93
CA THR A 54 1.61 9.99 7.96
C THR A 54 1.63 9.41 9.39
N THR A 55 2.65 9.74 10.21
CA THR A 55 2.67 9.30 11.62
C THR A 55 1.66 10.03 12.50
N ALA A 56 1.28 11.27 12.21
CA ALA A 56 0.24 12.00 12.94
C ALA A 56 -1.16 11.49 12.60
N GLU A 57 -1.42 11.21 11.32
CA GLU A 57 -2.66 10.65 10.79
C GLU A 57 -2.86 9.21 11.26
N HIS A 58 -1.83 8.37 11.17
CA HIS A 58 -1.83 7.03 11.75
C HIS A 58 -2.17 7.07 13.26
N ARG A 59 -1.56 8.01 14.01
CA ARG A 59 -1.90 8.22 15.44
C ARG A 59 -3.32 8.75 15.63
N ALA A 60 -3.86 9.55 14.71
CA ALA A 60 -5.24 10.03 14.77
C ALA A 60 -6.22 8.88 14.55
N LEU A 61 -6.02 8.04 13.54
CA LEU A 61 -6.83 6.84 13.27
C LEU A 61 -6.74 5.84 14.42
N CYS A 62 -5.55 5.57 14.95
CA CYS A 62 -5.38 4.77 16.17
C CYS A 62 -6.18 5.32 17.36
N ARG A 63 -6.20 6.66 17.55
CA ARG A 63 -6.98 7.30 18.63
C ARG A 63 -8.48 7.16 18.39
N GLN A 64 -8.93 7.31 17.14
CA GLN A 64 -10.34 7.13 16.77
C GLN A 64 -10.79 5.69 17.00
N TYR A 65 -9.99 4.70 16.59
CA TYR A 65 -10.23 3.29 16.86
C TYR A 65 -10.39 3.01 18.36
N LYS A 66 -9.48 3.56 19.19
CA LYS A 66 -9.58 3.45 20.66
C LYS A 66 -10.83 4.14 21.23
N LYS A 67 -11.27 5.27 20.67
CA LYS A 67 -12.52 5.93 21.07
C LYS A 67 -13.73 5.05 20.77
N LEU A 68 -13.78 4.41 19.60
CA LEU A 68 -14.85 3.47 19.24
C LEU A 68 -14.89 2.27 20.20
N ALA A 69 -13.73 1.72 20.54
CA ALA A 69 -13.63 0.64 21.54
C ALA A 69 -14.17 1.07 22.92
N LYS A 70 -13.83 2.28 23.38
CA LYS A 70 -14.37 2.84 24.64
C LYS A 70 -15.87 3.09 24.62
N ALA A 71 -16.44 3.33 23.43
CA ALA A 71 -17.87 3.53 23.24
C ALA A 71 -18.66 2.20 23.16
N GLY A 72 -18.01 1.05 23.34
CA GLY A 72 -18.66 -0.26 23.29
C GLY A 72 -18.93 -0.79 21.88
N VAL A 73 -18.32 -0.18 20.84
CA VAL A 73 -18.44 -0.67 19.47
C VAL A 73 -17.74 -2.03 19.35
N ALA A 74 -18.44 -3.00 18.75
CA ALA A 74 -17.95 -4.35 18.55
C ALA A 74 -16.67 -4.35 17.71
N GLU A 75 -15.74 -5.28 17.97
CA GLU A 75 -14.41 -5.26 17.35
C GLU A 75 -14.43 -5.28 15.83
N TRP A 76 -15.29 -6.12 15.24
CA TRP A 76 -15.50 -6.22 13.80
C TRP A 76 -16.12 -4.96 13.18
N GLU A 77 -16.86 -4.16 13.96
CA GLU A 77 -17.55 -2.96 13.48
C GLU A 77 -16.62 -1.72 13.49
N ARG A 78 -15.53 -1.75 14.26
CA ARG A 78 -14.60 -0.61 14.37
C ARG A 78 -13.90 -0.28 13.03
N PRO A 79 -13.33 -1.26 12.28
CA PRO A 79 -12.79 -1.02 10.95
C PRO A 79 -13.80 -0.39 9.99
N TYR A 80 -15.02 -0.93 9.96
CA TYR A 80 -16.10 -0.42 9.13
C TYR A 80 -16.42 1.04 9.46
N ARG A 81 -16.53 1.39 10.76
CA ARG A 81 -16.77 2.76 11.20
C ARG A 81 -15.62 3.71 10.90
N LEU A 82 -14.38 3.21 10.83
CA LEU A 82 -13.26 4.03 10.35
C LEU A 82 -13.45 4.40 8.89
N PHE A 83 -13.74 3.43 8.00
CA PHE A 83 -14.01 3.70 6.58
C PHE A 83 -15.16 4.69 6.39
N THR A 84 -16.33 4.42 6.97
CA THR A 84 -17.52 5.28 6.76
C THR A 84 -17.36 6.70 7.32
N GLY A 85 -16.38 6.92 8.20
CA GLY A 85 -16.07 8.24 8.75
C GLY A 85 -15.17 9.08 7.85
N ARG A 86 -14.70 8.54 6.72
CA ARG A 86 -13.82 9.24 5.77
C ARG A 86 -14.59 9.71 4.54
N GLU A 87 -14.14 10.83 4.00
CA GLU A 87 -14.70 11.41 2.79
C GLU A 87 -14.48 10.47 1.59
N GLY A 88 -15.49 10.29 0.74
CA GLY A 88 -15.42 9.39 -0.42
C GLY A 88 -15.59 7.90 -0.11
N TRP A 89 -15.42 7.47 1.14
CA TRP A 89 -15.66 6.07 1.56
C TRP A 89 -17.11 5.84 1.97
N ASN A 90 -17.77 6.86 2.50
CA ASN A 90 -19.18 6.80 2.91
C ASN A 90 -20.17 6.60 1.74
N VAL A 91 -19.74 6.79 0.50
CA VAL A 91 -20.54 6.55 -0.71
C VAL A 91 -20.44 5.11 -1.22
N LEU A 92 -19.53 4.31 -0.67
CA LEU A 92 -19.34 2.92 -1.09
C LEU A 92 -20.43 2.02 -0.47
N PRO A 93 -20.86 0.95 -1.16
CA PRO A 93 -21.82 0.00 -0.62
C PRO A 93 -21.34 -0.63 0.69
N GLY A 94 -22.23 -0.69 1.69
CA GLY A 94 -21.89 -1.24 3.01
C GLY A 94 -21.38 -2.69 2.95
N GLY A 95 -21.97 -3.52 2.08
CA GLY A 95 -21.53 -4.90 1.87
C GLY A 95 -20.10 -5.01 1.35
N PHE A 96 -19.70 -4.11 0.45
CA PHE A 96 -18.33 -4.04 -0.04
C PHE A 96 -17.36 -3.64 1.07
N LEU A 97 -17.69 -2.62 1.87
CA LEU A 97 -16.85 -2.20 3.00
C LEU A 97 -16.74 -3.28 4.07
N MET A 98 -17.83 -3.99 4.36
CA MET A 98 -17.81 -5.13 5.28
C MET A 98 -16.88 -6.23 4.77
N GLU A 99 -16.97 -6.58 3.49
CA GLU A 99 -16.10 -7.58 2.89
C GLU A 99 -14.63 -7.14 2.87
N LEU A 100 -14.36 -5.89 2.52
CA LEU A 100 -13.00 -5.34 2.58
C LEU A 100 -12.44 -5.41 4.02
N THR A 101 -13.25 -5.09 5.03
CA THR A 101 -12.82 -5.19 6.43
C THR A 101 -12.64 -6.63 6.91
N SER A 102 -13.37 -7.59 6.35
CA SER A 102 -13.24 -9.01 6.72
C SER A 102 -11.92 -9.59 6.20
N ARG A 103 -11.49 -9.16 5.01
CA ARG A 103 -10.21 -9.56 4.40
C ARG A 103 -9.01 -8.86 5.04
N LEU A 104 -9.18 -7.59 5.42
CA LEU A 104 -8.20 -6.83 6.20
C LEU A 104 -8.36 -7.11 7.71
N ILE A 105 -8.10 -8.35 8.11
CA ILE A 105 -8.33 -8.90 9.47
C ILE A 105 -7.70 -8.05 10.58
N GLU A 106 -6.53 -7.46 10.33
CA GLU A 106 -5.76 -6.74 11.33
C GLU A 106 -6.06 -5.24 11.34
N ARG A 107 -6.23 -4.68 12.55
CA ARG A 107 -6.43 -3.22 12.74
C ARG A 107 -5.40 -2.38 11.99
N ASP A 108 -4.13 -2.72 12.14
CA ASP A 108 -3.04 -1.91 11.58
C ASP A 108 -3.05 -1.98 10.05
N LYS A 109 -3.43 -3.13 9.46
CA LYS A 109 -3.63 -3.28 8.01
C LYS A 109 -4.77 -2.41 7.49
N VAL A 110 -5.88 -2.32 8.22
CA VAL A 110 -6.99 -1.42 7.85
C VAL A 110 -6.54 0.04 7.86
N ILE A 111 -5.82 0.45 8.91
CA ILE A 111 -5.34 1.83 9.04
C ILE A 111 -4.34 2.15 7.93
N ASP A 112 -3.37 1.27 7.71
CA ASP A 112 -2.37 1.43 6.65
C ASP A 112 -3.03 1.48 5.26
N PHE A 113 -4.03 0.64 5.03
CA PHE A 113 -4.79 0.63 3.78
C PHE A 113 -5.53 1.95 3.57
N ILE A 114 -6.24 2.46 4.60
CA ILE A 114 -6.95 3.75 4.51
C ILE A 114 -5.97 4.88 4.19
N LEU A 115 -4.85 4.96 4.90
CA LEU A 115 -3.86 6.02 4.69
C LEU A 115 -3.28 5.94 3.28
N LEU A 116 -2.88 4.75 2.86
CA LEU A 116 -2.34 4.54 1.53
C LEU A 116 -3.39 4.90 0.46
N ALA A 117 -4.64 4.49 0.67
CA ALA A 117 -5.73 4.75 -0.25
C ALA A 117 -6.15 6.23 -0.33
N GLU A 118 -5.94 7.00 0.72
CA GLU A 118 -6.22 8.45 0.77
C GLU A 118 -5.08 9.33 0.26
N GLU A 119 -3.85 8.80 0.24
CA GLU A 119 -2.77 9.43 -0.52
C GLU A 119 -3.06 9.43 -2.04
N PHE A 120 -4.05 8.65 -2.48
CA PHE A 120 -4.50 8.63 -3.86
C PHE A 120 -5.54 9.72 -4.14
N ASP A 121 -5.34 10.41 -5.26
CA ASP A 121 -6.19 11.51 -5.69
C ASP A 121 -7.68 11.09 -5.83
N GLN A 122 -8.56 12.07 -5.71
CA GLN A 122 -10.02 11.94 -5.70
C GLN A 122 -10.58 11.21 -6.94
N ALA A 123 -9.88 11.26 -8.07
CA ALA A 123 -10.21 10.51 -9.28
C ALA A 123 -10.21 8.98 -9.06
N GLN A 124 -9.39 8.48 -8.13
CA GLN A 124 -9.28 7.05 -7.82
C GLN A 124 -10.36 6.61 -6.82
N SER A 125 -10.82 7.48 -5.93
CA SER A 125 -12.03 7.25 -5.11
C SER A 125 -13.27 6.95 -5.98
N LEU A 126 -13.37 7.60 -7.15
CA LEU A 126 -14.42 7.30 -8.13
C LEU A 126 -14.25 5.93 -8.80
N GLN A 127 -13.01 5.43 -8.95
CA GLN A 127 -12.77 4.06 -9.41
C GLN A 127 -13.20 3.05 -8.35
N PHE A 128 -12.86 3.24 -7.06
CA PHE A 128 -13.36 2.39 -5.97
C PHE A 128 -14.90 2.27 -5.99
N ALA A 129 -15.60 3.38 -6.18
CA ALA A 129 -17.07 3.39 -6.27
C ALA A 129 -17.63 2.66 -7.50
N ARG A 130 -16.85 2.55 -8.59
CA ARG A 130 -17.22 1.75 -9.77
C ARG A 130 -16.99 0.28 -9.52
N LEU A 131 -15.83 -0.08 -8.95
CA LEU A 131 -15.46 -1.47 -8.63
C LEU A 131 -16.40 -2.08 -7.61
N ALA A 132 -16.87 -1.29 -6.64
CA ALA A 132 -17.78 -1.76 -5.61
C ALA A 132 -19.21 -2.08 -6.10
N LYS A 133 -19.50 -1.98 -7.40
CA LYS A 133 -20.81 -2.30 -7.96
C LYS A 133 -20.92 -3.79 -8.26
N GLY A 134 -21.93 -4.44 -7.68
CA GLY A 134 -22.27 -5.81 -7.98
C GLY A 134 -21.95 -6.75 -6.83
N ASP A 135 -21.51 -7.95 -7.18
CA ASP A 135 -21.15 -9.00 -6.23
C ASP A 135 -19.85 -8.66 -5.47
N PRO A 136 -19.81 -8.78 -4.12
CA PRO A 136 -18.63 -8.43 -3.33
C PRO A 136 -17.36 -9.19 -3.73
N ASP A 137 -17.44 -10.47 -4.09
CA ASP A 137 -16.25 -11.24 -4.48
C ASP A 137 -15.65 -10.71 -5.77
N THR A 138 -16.49 -10.44 -6.76
CA THR A 138 -16.09 -9.82 -8.02
C THR A 138 -15.46 -8.45 -7.76
N ALA A 139 -16.09 -7.63 -6.92
CA ALA A 139 -15.56 -6.31 -6.56
C ALA A 139 -14.20 -6.38 -5.83
N MET A 140 -13.96 -7.40 -5.02
CA MET A 140 -12.66 -7.63 -4.36
C MET A 140 -11.59 -8.07 -5.35
N ARG A 141 -11.91 -8.93 -6.33
CA ARG A 141 -10.98 -9.29 -7.41
C ARG A 141 -10.60 -8.07 -8.24
N ASP A 142 -11.59 -7.28 -8.66
CA ASP A 142 -11.34 -6.07 -9.44
C ASP A 142 -10.53 -5.05 -8.64
N LEU A 143 -10.81 -4.92 -7.34
CA LEU A 143 -10.00 -4.10 -6.45
C LEU A 143 -8.56 -4.60 -6.39
N SER A 144 -8.35 -5.90 -6.17
CA SER A 144 -7.00 -6.47 -6.13
C SER A 144 -6.22 -6.23 -7.42
N ALA A 145 -6.86 -6.43 -8.58
CA ALA A 145 -6.27 -6.14 -9.89
C ALA A 145 -5.89 -4.65 -10.00
N PHE A 146 -6.80 -3.74 -9.64
CA PHE A 146 -6.52 -2.31 -9.63
C PHE A 146 -5.32 -1.95 -8.76
N LEU A 147 -5.23 -2.49 -7.54
CA LEU A 147 -4.11 -2.23 -6.64
C LEU A 147 -2.78 -2.76 -7.21
N THR A 148 -2.83 -3.89 -7.95
CA THR A 148 -1.67 -4.48 -8.62
C THR A 148 -1.14 -3.55 -9.71
N ASP A 149 -2.00 -3.18 -10.66
CA ASP A 149 -1.65 -2.27 -11.76
C ASP A 149 -1.15 -0.93 -11.23
N PHE A 150 -1.79 -0.43 -10.19
CA PHE A 150 -1.42 0.83 -9.58
C PHE A 150 -0.05 0.79 -8.88
N ALA A 151 0.34 -0.37 -8.34
CA ALA A 151 1.58 -0.52 -7.60
C ALA A 151 2.83 -0.32 -8.48
N GLU A 152 2.75 -0.58 -9.79
CA GLU A 152 3.87 -0.45 -10.74
C GLU A 152 4.48 0.96 -10.78
N GLY A 153 3.68 2.00 -10.50
CA GLY A 153 4.11 3.39 -10.49
C GLY A 153 4.69 3.86 -9.15
N LEU A 154 4.68 3.01 -8.11
CA LEU A 154 5.02 3.42 -6.76
C LEU A 154 6.48 3.15 -6.39
N PRO A 155 7.06 3.94 -5.47
CA PRO A 155 8.34 3.59 -4.85
C PRO A 155 8.26 2.23 -4.14
N ALA A 156 9.34 1.44 -4.17
CA ALA A 156 9.36 0.05 -3.69
C ALA A 156 8.69 -0.20 -2.32
N PRO A 157 8.86 0.63 -1.27
CA PRO A 157 8.16 0.41 0.01
C PRO A 157 6.63 0.50 -0.11
N LYS A 158 6.12 1.43 -0.92
CA LYS A 158 4.68 1.62 -1.16
C LYS A 158 4.14 0.55 -2.11
N MET A 159 4.90 0.18 -3.14
CA MET A 159 4.58 -0.93 -4.03
C MET A 159 4.43 -2.24 -3.24
N VAL A 160 5.39 -2.60 -2.39
CA VAL A 160 5.32 -3.81 -1.55
C VAL A 160 4.11 -3.79 -0.61
N ALA A 161 3.79 -2.65 -0.01
CA ALA A 161 2.60 -2.51 0.83
C ALA A 161 1.32 -2.70 0.01
N MET A 162 1.26 -2.08 -1.18
CA MET A 162 0.11 -2.15 -2.08
C MET A 162 -0.15 -3.57 -2.58
N LEU A 163 0.89 -4.24 -3.09
CA LEU A 163 0.81 -5.62 -3.54
C LEU A 163 0.46 -6.57 -2.38
N GLY A 164 0.94 -6.27 -1.17
CA GLY A 164 0.53 -6.98 0.04
C GLY A 164 -0.97 -6.88 0.32
N PHE A 165 -1.58 -5.70 0.12
CA PHE A 165 -3.03 -5.54 0.21
C PHE A 165 -3.76 -6.26 -0.93
N ALA A 166 -3.26 -6.17 -2.17
CA ALA A 166 -3.83 -6.88 -3.31
C ALA A 166 -3.91 -8.40 -3.05
N VAL A 167 -2.82 -9.02 -2.57
CA VAL A 167 -2.78 -10.45 -2.20
C VAL A 167 -3.68 -10.77 -1.02
N GLN A 168 -3.78 -9.88 -0.02
CA GLN A 168 -4.67 -10.11 1.12
C GLN A 168 -6.15 -10.01 0.74
N ILE A 169 -6.48 -9.09 -0.16
CA ILE A 169 -7.84 -8.90 -0.68
C ILE A 169 -8.21 -10.02 -1.65
N ASP A 170 -7.30 -10.47 -2.49
CA ASP A 170 -7.51 -11.60 -3.39
C ASP A 170 -6.26 -12.51 -3.39
N PRO A 171 -6.26 -13.57 -2.56
CA PRO A 171 -5.15 -14.51 -2.49
C PRO A 171 -4.93 -15.31 -3.78
N GLU A 172 -5.87 -15.26 -4.73
CA GLU A 172 -5.77 -15.91 -6.03
C GLU A 172 -5.24 -14.97 -7.13
N ASN A 173 -4.97 -13.70 -6.81
CA ASN A 173 -4.39 -12.76 -7.77
C ASN A 173 -2.93 -13.14 -8.05
N HIS A 174 -2.77 -13.95 -9.09
CA HIS A 174 -1.50 -14.45 -9.59
C HIS A 174 -0.48 -13.33 -9.89
N TRP A 175 -0.92 -12.21 -10.48
CA TRP A 175 -0.02 -11.11 -10.83
C TRP A 175 0.52 -10.43 -9.57
N ALA A 176 -0.36 -10.10 -8.62
CA ALA A 176 0.05 -9.52 -7.34
C ALA A 176 1.06 -10.40 -6.59
N LEU A 177 0.87 -11.73 -6.62
CA LEU A 177 1.79 -12.69 -6.01
C LEU A 177 3.17 -12.66 -6.67
N ILE A 178 3.24 -12.67 -8.00
CA ILE A 178 4.51 -12.61 -8.74
C ILE A 178 5.24 -11.31 -8.47
N ASP A 179 4.54 -10.18 -8.53
CA ASP A 179 5.16 -8.87 -8.37
C ASP A 179 5.66 -8.69 -6.93
N LEU A 180 4.86 -9.08 -5.94
CA LEU A 180 5.27 -9.03 -4.54
C LEU A 180 6.48 -9.93 -4.27
N ALA A 181 6.50 -11.13 -4.86
CA ALA A 181 7.61 -12.04 -4.72
C ALA A 181 8.88 -11.50 -5.38
N THR A 182 8.74 -10.87 -6.55
CA THR A 182 9.84 -10.23 -7.28
C THR A 182 10.46 -9.12 -6.44
N GLU A 183 9.64 -8.27 -5.82
CA GLU A 183 10.11 -7.22 -4.92
C GLU A 183 10.84 -7.78 -3.69
N HIS A 184 10.33 -8.86 -3.11
CA HIS A 184 11.03 -9.55 -2.03
C HIS A 184 12.35 -10.19 -2.48
N TYR A 185 12.40 -10.75 -3.69
CA TYR A 185 13.60 -11.33 -4.27
C TYR A 185 14.68 -10.26 -4.53
N VAL A 186 14.31 -9.13 -5.14
CA VAL A 186 15.21 -7.98 -5.38
C VAL A 186 15.76 -7.45 -4.05
N ALA A 187 14.94 -7.38 -3.01
CA ALA A 187 15.34 -7.02 -1.66
C ALA A 187 16.13 -8.12 -0.91
N LYS A 188 16.46 -9.25 -1.57
CA LYS A 188 17.16 -10.43 -1.00
C LYS A 188 16.42 -11.08 0.18
N ARG A 189 15.11 -10.91 0.26
CA ARG A 189 14.22 -11.50 1.27
C ARG A 189 13.66 -12.83 0.77
N PHE A 190 14.54 -13.76 0.44
CA PHE A 190 14.15 -15.03 -0.22
C PHE A 190 13.13 -15.84 0.58
N ALA A 191 13.22 -15.80 1.92
CA ALA A 191 12.26 -16.48 2.80
C ALA A 191 10.81 -15.98 2.63
N LYS A 192 10.61 -14.73 2.17
CA LYS A 192 9.29 -14.18 1.87
C LYS A 192 8.90 -14.37 0.40
N ALA A 193 9.88 -14.32 -0.51
CA ALA A 193 9.63 -14.45 -1.95
C ALA A 193 9.21 -15.88 -2.36
N LEU A 194 9.90 -16.90 -1.83
CA LEU A 194 9.69 -18.28 -2.23
C LEU A 194 8.23 -18.77 -2.07
N PRO A 195 7.59 -18.63 -0.89
CA PRO A 195 6.21 -19.11 -0.73
C PRO A 195 5.21 -18.41 -1.66
N LEU A 196 5.44 -17.14 -1.99
CA LEU A 196 4.59 -16.39 -2.92
C LEU A 196 4.75 -16.90 -4.36
N LEU A 197 5.97 -17.22 -4.79
CA LEU A 197 6.21 -17.83 -6.11
C LEU A 197 5.60 -19.23 -6.21
N GLU A 198 5.76 -20.05 -5.17
CA GLU A 198 5.18 -21.39 -5.12
C GLU A 198 3.65 -21.33 -5.25
N GLN A 199 3.03 -20.38 -4.55
CA GLN A 199 1.59 -20.13 -4.65
C GLN A 199 1.20 -19.67 -6.07
N ALA A 200 1.91 -18.71 -6.64
CA ALA A 200 1.63 -18.22 -7.99
C ALA A 200 1.73 -19.35 -9.03
N ILE A 201 2.78 -20.18 -8.97
CA ILE A 201 2.98 -21.32 -9.87
C ILE A 201 1.82 -22.31 -9.74
N SER A 202 1.43 -22.65 -8.50
CA SER A 202 0.32 -23.58 -8.26
C SER A 202 -1.00 -23.08 -8.87
N LEU A 203 -1.28 -21.78 -8.79
CA LEU A 203 -2.45 -21.17 -9.43
C LEU A 203 -2.35 -21.21 -10.96
N GLY A 204 -1.18 -20.89 -11.52
CA GLY A 204 -0.94 -20.94 -12.97
C GLY A 204 -1.12 -22.34 -13.56
N GLU A 205 -0.68 -23.38 -12.84
CA GLU A 205 -0.88 -24.79 -13.23
C GLU A 205 -2.37 -25.17 -13.25
N GLN A 206 -3.15 -24.73 -12.27
CA GLN A 206 -4.59 -24.98 -12.22
C GLN A 206 -5.33 -24.35 -13.41
N VAL A 207 -4.96 -23.11 -13.76
CA VAL A 207 -5.53 -22.42 -14.93
C VAL A 207 -5.19 -23.17 -16.22
N MET A 208 -3.95 -23.63 -16.38
CA MET A 208 -3.50 -24.38 -17.55
C MET A 208 -4.15 -25.76 -17.69
N VAL A 209 -4.44 -26.44 -16.57
CA VAL A 209 -5.09 -27.77 -16.56
C VAL A 209 -6.60 -27.66 -16.83
N GLY A 210 -7.23 -26.55 -16.47
CA GLY A 210 -8.66 -26.29 -16.71
C GLY A 210 -9.01 -25.85 -18.15
N LEU A 211 -8.02 -25.50 -18.97
CA LEU A 211 -8.22 -25.20 -20.39
C LEU A 211 -8.38 -26.50 -21.18
N PRO A 212 -9.43 -26.67 -22.02
CA PRO A 212 -9.53 -27.83 -22.88
C PRO A 212 -8.30 -27.91 -23.79
N ARG A 213 -7.62 -29.06 -23.78
CA ARG A 213 -6.39 -29.35 -24.55
C ARG A 213 -6.63 -29.51 -26.06
N ASP A 214 -7.72 -28.96 -26.58
CA ASP A 214 -8.13 -29.17 -27.95
C ASP A 214 -7.76 -27.93 -28.79
N ARG A 215 -6.51 -27.92 -29.26
CA ARG A 215 -6.12 -27.29 -30.54
C ARG A 215 -5.16 -28.19 -31.28
#